data_AF-A0A936AZS9-F1
#
_entry.id   AF-A0A936AZS9-F1
#
_cell.length_a   1.000
_cell.length_b   1.000
_cell.length_c   1.000
_cell.angle_alpha   90.00
_cell.angle_beta   90.00
_cell.angle_gamma   90.00
#
_symmetry.space_group_name_H-M   'P 1'
#
loop_
_entity.id
_entity.type
_entity.pdbx_description
1 polymer ?
#
loop_
_entity_poly.entity_id
_entity_poly.type
_entity_poly.pdbx_seq_one_letter_code
_entity_poly.pdbx_strand_id
1 'polypeptide(L)'
;MHHLAYRGLINLAIVCDGRKGLIQIFKDISVQMCRFHQAAIIRRYLTKKSKLQAAKELILVVDLMKKTDKGSFIGALQEWFYKWQWFLDE
;
A
#
# COMPACT_ATOMS: atom_id res chain seq x y z
N MET A 1 16.08 11.77 -14.30
CA MET A 1 16.83 10.49 -14.22
C MET A 1 18.22 10.55 -14.83
N HIS A 2 18.44 11.27 -15.94
CA HIS A 2 19.79 11.47 -16.51
C HIS A 2 20.83 11.91 -15.47
N HIS A 3 20.44 12.76 -14.51
CA HIS A 3 21.34 13.25 -13.46
C HIS A 3 21.81 12.21 -12.44
N LEU A 4 21.04 11.15 -12.18
CA LEU A 4 21.43 10.08 -11.25
C LEU A 4 22.31 9.03 -11.95
N ALA A 5 22.01 8.72 -13.21
CA ALA A 5 22.85 7.86 -14.06
C ALA A 5 24.26 8.45 -14.26
N TYR A 6 24.35 9.78 -14.38
CA TYR A 6 25.63 10.51 -14.49
C TYR A 6 26.53 10.37 -13.25
N ARG A 7 25.99 9.89 -12.11
CA ARG A 7 26.75 9.66 -10.87
C ARG A 7 27.16 8.20 -10.66
N GLY A 8 26.99 7.33 -11.67
CA GLY A 8 27.38 5.92 -11.59
C GLY A 8 26.52 5.06 -10.65
N LEU A 9 25.34 5.54 -10.25
CA LEU A 9 24.43 4.82 -9.36
C LEU A 9 23.49 3.92 -10.19
N ILE A 10 23.55 2.61 -9.95
CA ILE A 10 22.62 1.64 -10.52
C ILE A 10 21.32 1.68 -9.70
N ASN A 11 20.22 2.10 -10.33
CA ASN A 11 18.90 2.08 -9.68
C ASN A 11 18.36 0.64 -9.68
N LEU A 12 18.41 -0.03 -8.53
CA LEU A 12 17.87 -1.39 -8.36
C LEU A 12 16.33 -1.40 -8.35
N ALA A 13 15.73 -0.35 -7.79
CA ALA A 13 14.28 -0.18 -7.73
C ALA A 13 13.91 1.29 -7.52
N ILE A 14 12.66 1.63 -7.81
CA ILE A 14 12.08 2.96 -7.62
C ILE A 14 10.87 2.84 -6.70
N VAL A 15 10.85 3.65 -5.65
CA VAL A 15 9.67 3.84 -4.81
C VAL A 15 9.05 5.19 -5.14
N CYS A 16 7.80 5.21 -5.61
CA CYS A 16 7.12 6.44 -6.05
C CYS A 16 5.76 6.62 -5.37
N ASP A 17 5.14 7.79 -5.56
CA ASP A 17 3.83 8.14 -5.00
C ASP A 17 2.64 7.58 -5.80
N GLY A 18 2.89 6.85 -6.89
CA GLY A 18 1.85 6.26 -7.74
C GLY A 18 1.31 7.21 -8.82
N ARG A 19 1.99 8.33 -9.11
CA ARG A 19 1.60 9.25 -10.18
C ARG A 19 1.43 8.54 -11.53
N LYS A 20 0.26 8.71 -12.15
CA LYS A 20 -0.06 8.15 -13.48
C LYS A 20 0.99 8.60 -14.51
N GLY A 21 1.48 7.67 -15.32
CA GLY A 21 2.54 7.91 -16.30
C GLY A 21 3.94 7.65 -15.75
N LEU A 22 4.18 7.80 -14.44
CA LEU A 22 5.50 7.63 -13.84
C LEU A 22 5.97 6.17 -13.87
N ILE A 23 5.06 5.24 -13.56
CA ILE A 23 5.35 3.80 -13.58
C ILE A 23 5.68 3.33 -15.00
N GLN A 24 4.99 3.87 -16.01
CA GLN A 24 5.15 3.49 -17.42
C GLN A 24 6.50 3.92 -18.01
N ILE A 25 7.18 4.90 -17.40
CA ILE A 25 8.49 5.40 -17.84
C ILE A 25 9.61 4.42 -17.45
N PHE A 26 9.41 3.60 -16.42
CA PHE A 26 10.45 2.75 -15.83
C PHE A 26 10.19 1.27 -16.09
N LYS A 27 10.11 0.88 -17.37
CA LYS A 27 9.77 -0.51 -17.75
C LYS A 27 10.83 -1.53 -17.33
N ASP A 28 12.10 -1.13 -17.31
CA ASP A 28 13.23 -2.03 -17.04
C ASP A 28 13.72 -1.97 -15.58
N ILE A 29 13.05 -1.18 -14.73
CA ILE A 29 13.40 -1.01 -13.32
C ILE A 29 12.19 -1.40 -12.48
N SER A 30 12.41 -2.18 -11.43
CA SER A 30 11.33 -2.53 -10.50
C SER A 30 10.76 -1.26 -9.86
N VAL A 31 9.47 -0.98 -10.10
CA VAL A 31 8.78 0.17 -9.50
C VAL A 31 7.72 -0.29 -8.52
N GLN A 32 7.75 0.29 -7.32
CA GLN A 32 6.74 0.10 -6.29
C GLN A 32 6.15 1.45 -5.87
N MET A 33 4.85 1.46 -5.57
CA MET A 33 4.25 2.59 -4.88
C MET A 33 4.62 2.58 -3.38
N CYS A 34 4.96 3.74 -2.85
CA CYS A 34 5.32 3.92 -1.45
C CYS A 34 4.19 3.46 -0.52
N ARG A 35 4.52 2.56 0.41
CA ARG A 35 3.58 1.98 1.39
C ARG A 35 2.91 3.03 2.26
N PHE A 36 3.59 4.16 2.51
CA PHE A 36 2.99 5.29 3.23
C PHE A 36 1.88 5.97 2.41
N HIS A 37 2.11 6.19 1.12
CA HIS A 37 1.09 6.73 0.23
C HIS A 37 -0.05 5.74 0.01
N GLN A 38 0.23 4.45 -0.16
CA GLN A 38 -0.80 3.40 -0.25
C GLN A 38 -1.70 3.40 0.99
N ALA A 39 -1.11 3.37 2.20
CA ALA A 39 -1.87 3.43 3.44
C ALA A 39 -2.68 4.73 3.56
N ALA A 40 -2.11 5.87 3.16
CA ALA A 40 -2.83 7.15 3.15
C ALA A 40 -4.02 7.13 2.18
N ILE A 41 -3.89 6.54 1.00
CA ILE A 41 -5.00 6.39 0.04
C ILE A 41 -6.11 5.56 0.66
N ILE A 42 -5.81 4.37 1.19
CA ILE A 42 -6.82 3.51 1.79
C ILE A 42 -7.54 4.23 2.93
N ARG A 43 -6.79 4.89 3.82
CA ARG A 43 -7.37 5.66 4.93
C ARG A 43 -8.30 6.80 4.48
N ARG A 44 -8.15 7.37 3.28
CA ARG A 44 -9.09 8.40 2.77
C ARG A 44 -10.48 7.84 2.53
N TYR A 45 -10.59 6.54 2.22
CA TYR A 45 -11.86 5.86 2.03
C TYR A 45 -12.44 5.27 3.33
N LEU A 46 -11.69 5.31 4.44
CA LEU A 46 -12.15 4.84 5.74
C LEU A 46 -12.62 6.00 6.61
N THR A 47 -13.80 5.85 7.22
CA THR A 47 -14.31 6.83 8.17
C THR A 47 -13.41 6.90 9.41
N LYS A 48 -12.77 8.06 9.63
CA LYS A 48 -11.80 8.29 10.73
C LYS A 48 -12.31 7.95 12.13
N LYS A 49 -13.61 8.14 12.39
CA LYS A 49 -14.29 7.79 13.64
C LYS A 49 -15.40 6.77 13.38
N SER A 50 -15.07 5.67 12.70
CA SER A 50 -16.07 4.65 12.40
C SER A 50 -16.66 4.07 13.69
N LYS A 51 -17.98 3.92 13.72
CA LYS A 51 -18.68 3.15 14.77
C LYS A 51 -18.59 1.65 14.49
N LEU A 52 -18.45 1.27 13.21
CA LEU A 52 -18.36 -0.12 12.75
C LEU A 52 -17.03 -0.73 13.17
N GLN A 53 -17.10 -1.86 13.84
CA GLN A 53 -15.92 -2.59 14.31
C GLN A 53 -15.07 -3.10 13.12
N ALA A 54 -15.71 -3.56 12.04
CA ALA A 54 -15.04 -3.96 10.80
C ALA A 54 -14.07 -2.88 10.28
N ALA A 55 -14.54 -1.63 10.21
CA ALA A 55 -13.74 -0.51 9.75
C ALA A 55 -12.63 -0.12 10.73
N LYS A 56 -12.88 -0.19 12.05
CA LYS A 56 -11.82 0.06 13.07
C LYS A 56 -10.69 -0.95 12.93
N GLU A 57 -11.01 -2.22 12.76
CA GLU A 57 -10.03 -3.28 12.60
C GLU A 57 -9.29 -3.16 11.25
N LEU A 58 -9.99 -2.77 10.18
CA LEU A 58 -9.35 -2.52 8.89
C LEU A 58 -8.32 -1.39 8.97
N ILE A 59 -8.58 -0.33 9.75
CA ILE A 59 -7.58 0.73 9.99
C ILE A 59 -6.32 0.14 10.63
N LEU A 60 -6.45 -0.77 11.60
CA LEU A 60 -5.30 -1.43 12.23
C LEU A 60 -4.53 -2.29 11.22
N VAL A 61 -5.21 -3.05 10.37
CA VAL A 61 -4.58 -3.83 9.29
C VAL A 61 -3.81 -2.93 8.34
N VAL A 62 -4.42 -1.83 7.86
CA VAL A 62 -3.77 -0.87 6.97
C VAL A 62 -2.54 -0.24 7.61
N ASP A 63 -2.53 -0.07 8.92
CA ASP A 63 -1.41 0.48 9.66
C ASP A 63 -0.20 -0.46 9.71
N LEU A 64 -0.43 -1.77 9.59
CA LEU A 64 0.63 -2.79 9.48
C LEU A 64 1.38 -2.70 8.15
N MET A 65 0.77 -2.20 7.07
CA MET A 65 1.39 -2.11 5.73
C MET A 65 2.78 -1.45 5.73
N LYS A 66 3.00 -0.50 6.63
CA LYS A 66 4.27 0.25 6.75
C LYS A 66 5.29 -0.42 7.66
N LYS A 67 4.88 -1.46 8.41
CA LYS A 67 5.64 -2.11 9.48
C LYS A 67 5.97 -3.56 9.17
N THR A 68 5.32 -4.17 8.19
CA THR A 68 5.46 -5.59 7.87
C THR A 68 5.87 -5.82 6.42
N ASP A 69 6.24 -7.07 6.12
CA ASP A 69 6.47 -7.55 4.77
C ASP A 69 5.13 -7.89 4.05
N LYS A 70 5.24 -8.25 2.77
CA LYS A 70 4.09 -8.57 1.92
C LYS A 70 3.27 -9.75 2.47
N GLY A 71 3.91 -10.82 2.91
CA GLY A 71 3.24 -12.04 3.37
C GLY A 71 2.44 -11.77 4.64
N SER A 72 3.10 -11.15 5.62
CA SER A 72 2.47 -10.78 6.89
C SER A 72 1.29 -9.81 6.70
N PHE A 73 1.41 -8.80 5.82
CA PHE A 73 0.33 -7.88 5.53
C PHE A 73 -0.86 -8.56 4.84
N ILE A 74 -0.60 -9.39 3.83
CA ILE A 74 -1.66 -10.13 3.12
C ILE A 74 -2.39 -11.07 4.07
N GLY A 75 -1.65 -11.79 4.93
CA GLY A 75 -2.25 -12.67 5.93
C GLY A 75 -3.21 -11.92 6.87
N ALA A 76 -2.75 -10.81 7.46
CA ALA A 76 -3.60 -9.98 8.33
C ALA A 76 -4.84 -9.42 7.60
N LEU A 77 -4.70 -9.06 6.33
CA LEU A 77 -5.82 -8.59 5.51
C LEU A 77 -6.82 -9.71 5.20
N GLN A 78 -6.34 -10.92 4.93
CA GLN A 78 -7.19 -12.09 4.68
C GLN A 78 -7.94 -12.51 5.94
N GLU A 79 -7.27 -12.54 7.10
CA GLU A 79 -7.91 -12.83 8.39
C GLU A 79 -9.03 -11.82 8.69
N TRP A 80 -8.76 -10.52 8.47
CA TRP A 80 -9.80 -9.50 8.58
C TRP A 80 -10.96 -9.73 7.61
N PHE A 81 -10.67 -10.06 6.34
CA PHE A 81 -11.69 -10.31 5.33
C PHE A 81 -12.58 -11.49 5.72
N TYR A 82 -12.00 -12.64 6.08
CA TYR A 82 -12.79 -13.80 6.49
C TYR A 82 -13.62 -13.55 7.75
N LYS A 83 -13.11 -12.78 8.70
CA LYS A 83 -13.85 -12.41 9.92
C LYS A 83 -15.09 -11.57 9.61
N TRP A 84 -14.99 -10.66 8.64
CA TRP A 84 -16.05 -9.70 8.30
C TRP A 84 -16.81 -10.05 7.02
N GLN A 85 -16.53 -11.19 6.38
CA GLN A 85 -17.12 -11.61 5.11
C GLN A 85 -18.65 -11.52 5.14
N TRP A 86 -19.27 -12.12 6.15
CA TRP A 86 -20.73 -12.13 6.31
C TRP A 86 -21.34 -10.72 6.41
N PHE A 87 -20.61 -9.76 6.98
CA PHE A 87 -21.05 -8.36 7.10
C PHE A 87 -20.85 -7.57 5.80
N LEU A 88 -19.87 -7.98 4.98
CA LEU A 88 -19.61 -7.37 3.67
C LEU A 88 -20.58 -7.89 2.59
N ASP A 89 -21.12 -9.09 2.78
CA ASP A 89 -22.07 -9.74 1.88
C ASP A 89 -23.55 -9.39 2.19
N GLU A 90 -23.80 -8.57 3.22
CA GLU A 90 -25.11 -8.03 3.60
C GLU A 90 -25.51 -6.81 2.75
#